data_AF-A0A5T1UDV1-F1
#
_entry.id   AF-A0A5T1UDV1-F1
#
_cell.length_a   1.000
_cell.length_b   1.000
_cell.length_c   1.000
_cell.angle_alpha   90.00
_cell.angle_beta   90.00
_cell.angle_gamma   90.00
#
_symmetry.space_group_name_H-M   'P 1'
#
loop_
_entity.id
_entity.type
_entity.pdbx_description
1 polymer ?
#
loop_
_entity_poly.entity_id
_entity_poly.type
_entity_poly.pdbx_seq_one_letter_code
_entity_poly.pdbx_strand_id
1 'polypeptide(L)' 'MIFEKQEYQVKCIDNIITLLKDFDFKRQDNLKECLKEFYNNTFLPVQNISDKLNLDILMETGTGKT' A
#
# COMPACT_ATOMS: atom_id res chain seq x y z
N MET A 1 -26.43 1.23 -7.59
CA MET A 1 -25.47 2.09 -6.88
C MET A 1 -24.42 2.51 -7.88
N ILE A 2 -24.20 3.80 -8.09
CA ILE A 2 -23.13 4.28 -8.98
C ILE A 2 -21.92 4.50 -8.09
N PHE A 3 -20.88 3.71 -8.31
CA PHE A 3 -19.59 3.90 -7.62
C PHE A 3 -18.77 4.89 -8.45
N GLU A 4 -18.53 6.07 -7.89
CA GLU A 4 -17.60 7.03 -8.47
C GLU A 4 -16.17 6.51 -8.26
N LYS A 5 -15.35 6.55 -9.31
CA LYS A 5 -13.91 6.29 -9.19
C LYS A 5 -13.19 7.60 -9.00
N GLN A 6 -12.59 7.79 -7.83
CA GLN A 6 -11.82 8.98 -7.55
C GLN A 6 -10.33 8.68 -7.74
N GLU A 7 -9.60 9.61 -8.36
CA GLU A 7 -8.20 9.40 -8.77
C GLU A 7 -7.30 8.97 -7.59
N TYR A 8 -7.51 9.56 -6.41
CA TYR A 8 -6.73 9.24 -5.23
C TYR A 8 -7.03 7.83 -4.68
N GLN A 9 -8.25 7.30 -4.87
CA GLN A 9 -8.57 5.91 -4.51
C GLN A 9 -7.86 4.95 -5.46
N VAL A 10 -7.87 5.26 -6.77
CA VAL A 10 -7.16 4.47 -7.78
C VAL A 10 -5.65 4.47 -7.49
N LYS A 11 -5.06 5.65 -7.22
CA LYS A 11 -3.65 5.78 -6.85
C LYS A 11 -3.31 5.00 -5.58
N CYS A 12 -4.20 4.98 -4.58
CA CYS A 12 -4.00 4.18 -3.38
C CYS A 12 -3.97 2.68 -3.70
N ILE A 13 -4.88 2.20 -4.54
CA ILE A 13 -4.93 0.79 -4.99
C ILE A 13 -3.66 0.45 -5.79
N ASP A 14 -3.26 1.31 -6.72
CA ASP A 14 -2.06 1.11 -7.55
C ASP A 14 -0.79 1.03 -6.70
N ASN A 15 -0.69 1.85 -5.64
CA ASN A 15 0.40 1.77 -4.67
C ASN A 15 0.43 0.41 -3.94
N ILE A 16 -0.74 -0.11 -3.51
CA ILE A 16 -0.83 -1.41 -2.84
C ILE A 16 -0.44 -2.54 -3.79
N ILE A 17 -0.93 -2.51 -5.03
CA ILE A 17 -0.59 -3.50 -6.07
C ILE A 17 0.92 -3.47 -6.34
N THR A 18 1.49 -2.28 -6.48
CA THR A 18 2.93 -2.11 -6.75
C THR A 18 3.77 -2.62 -5.59
N LEU A 19 3.40 -2.30 -4.35
CA LEU A 19 4.09 -2.74 -3.14
C LEU A 19 4.07 -4.27 -2.99
N LEU A 20 2.91 -4.89 -3.23
CA LEU A 20 2.72 -6.33 -3.04
C LEU A 20 3.07 -7.17 -4.27
N LYS A 21 3.56 -6.56 -5.35
CA LYS A 21 3.86 -7.25 -6.62
C LYS A 21 4.84 -8.42 -6.44
N ASP A 22 5.85 -8.22 -5.60
CA ASP A 22 6.93 -9.19 -5.35
C ASP A 22 6.83 -9.83 -3.95
N PHE A 23 5.69 -9.67 -3.27
CA PHE A 23 5.42 -10.31 -1.98
C PHE A 23 5.21 -11.83 -2.16
N ASP A 24 5.86 -12.63 -1.32
CA ASP A 24 5.73 -14.08 -1.33
C ASP A 24 4.44 -14.50 -0.61
N PHE A 25 3.34 -14.54 -1.34
CA PHE A 25 2.05 -15.00 -0.81
C PHE A 25 2.03 -16.48 -0.42
N LYS A 26 2.97 -17.31 -0.91
CA LYS A 26 3.02 -18.74 -0.57
C LYS A 26 3.61 -18.94 0.83
N ARG A 27 4.68 -18.21 1.13
CA ARG A 27 5.35 -18.25 2.44
C ARG A 27 4.82 -17.21 3.42
N GLN A 28 4.10 -16.20 2.91
CA GLN A 28 3.67 -15.02 3.66
C GLN A 28 4.87 -14.36 4.35
N ASP A 29 5.87 -13.94 3.58
CA ASP A 29 7.14 -13.41 4.10
C ASP A 29 7.55 -12.13 3.36
N ASN A 30 8.78 -11.63 3.48
CA ASN A 30 9.41 -10.58 2.66
C ASN A 30 8.71 -9.20 2.54
N LEU A 31 7.67 -8.91 3.33
CA LEU A 31 6.98 -7.61 3.31
C LEU A 31 7.94 -6.45 3.60
N LYS A 32 8.91 -6.66 4.49
CA LYS A 32 9.90 -5.66 4.89
C LYS A 32 10.75 -5.21 3.70
N GLU A 33 11.18 -6.16 2.88
CA GLU A 33 11.96 -5.95 1.66
C GLU A 33 11.11 -5.22 0.61
N CYS A 34 9.87 -5.68 0.40
CA CYS A 34 8.92 -5.02 -0.51
C CYS A 34 8.67 -3.55 -0.12
N LEU A 35 8.46 -3.27 1.17
CA LEU A 35 8.28 -1.90 1.68
C LEU A 35 9.51 -1.01 1.44
N LYS A 36 10.73 -1.54 1.68
CA LYS A 36 11.97 -0.81 1.43
C LYS A 36 12.11 -0.45 -0.04
N GLU A 37 11.89 -1.41 -0.93
CA GLU A 37 11.98 -1.18 -2.37
C GLU A 37 10.91 -0.20 -2.86
N PHE A 38 9.69 -0.32 -2.34
CA PHE A 38 8.60 0.60 -2.65
C PHE A 38 8.93 2.05 -2.24
N TYR A 39 9.44 2.27 -1.02
CA TYR A 39 9.79 3.61 -0.53
C TYR A 39 11.00 4.23 -1.24
N ASN A 40 11.91 3.43 -1.79
CA ASN A 40 13.01 3.94 -2.62
C ASN A 40 12.51 4.54 -3.94
N ASN A 41 11.36 4.05 -4.45
CA ASN A 41 10.81 4.45 -5.75
C ASN A 41 9.58 5.34 -5.63
N THR A 42 8.95 5.41 -4.46
CA THR A 42 7.71 6.16 -4.21
C THR A 42 7.84 7.02 -2.97
N PHE A 43 7.75 8.35 -3.16
CA PHE A 43 7.74 9.28 -2.04
C PHE A 43 6.38 9.25 -1.33
N LEU A 44 6.38 8.83 -0.07
CA LEU A 44 5.26 8.97 0.86
C LEU A 44 5.67 9.78 2.08
N PRO A 45 4.75 10.57 2.67
CA PRO A 45 5.06 11.45 3.81
C PRO A 45 5.37 10.69 5.09
N VAL A 46 4.87 9.45 5.22
CA VAL A 46 5.14 8.55 6.35
C VAL A 46 5.75 7.28 5.79
N GLN A 47 6.93 6.93 6.28
CA GLN A 47 7.63 5.70 5.93
C GLN A 47 8.01 5.00 7.22
N ASN A 48 7.37 3.86 7.47
CA ASN A 48 7.67 3.02 8.60
C ASN A 48 7.85 1.58 8.10
N ILE A 49 8.85 0.90 8.65
CA ILE A 49 9.18 -0.47 8.31
C ILE A 49 9.32 -1.23 9.63
N SER A 50 8.60 -2.34 9.74
CA SER A 50 8.66 -3.24 10.89
C SER A 50 8.91 -4.67 10.43
N ASP A 51 9.25 -5.55 11.36
CA ASP A 51 9.38 -6.99 11.11
C ASP A 51 8.02 -7.72 11.13
N LYS A 52 6.91 -6.99 11.28
CA LYS A 52 5.55 -7.55 11.23
C LYS A 52 5.03 -7.56 9.81
N LEU A 53 4.21 -8.56 9.49
CA LEU A 53 3.53 -8.70 8.20
C LEU A 53 2.24 -7.86 8.12
N ASN A 54 2.29 -6.62 8.61
CA ASN A 54 1.16 -5.69 8.59
C ASN A 54 1.46 -4.54 7.64
N LEU A 55 0.47 -4.16 6.83
CA LEU A 55 0.51 -2.99 5.97
C LEU A 55 -0.54 -1.99 6.44
N ASP A 56 -0.07 -0.81 6.88
CA ASP A 56 -0.94 0.27 7.33
C ASP A 56 -1.22 1.24 6.17
N ILE A 57 -2.49 1.49 5.89
CA ILE A 57 -2.93 2.46 4.87
C ILE A 57 -3.57 3.67 5.55
N LEU A 58 -2.88 4.82 5.49
CA LEU A 58 -3.37 6.06 6.08
C LEU A 58 -4.15 6.87 5.03
N MET A 59 -5.45 7.04 5.28
CA MET A 59 -6.36 7.84 4.44
C MET A 59 -7.28 8.69 5.32
N GLU A 60 -7.54 9.92 4.89
CA GLU A 60 -8.39 10.87 5.63
C GLU A 60 -9.85 10.40 5.75
N THR A 61 -10.58 10.96 6.71
CA THR A 61 -12.04 10.71 6.81
C THR A 61 -12.78 11.26 5.58
N GLY A 62 -13.86 10.59 5.17
CA GLY A 62 -14.63 11.00 3.98
C GLY A 62 -13.98 10.69 2.62
N THR A 63 -12.81 10.05 2.57
CA THR A 63 -12.10 9.72 1.31
C THR A 63 -12.46 8.33 0.72
N GLY A 64 -13.60 7.75 1.12
CA GLY A 64 -14.04 6.47 0.57
C GLY A 64 -13.02 5.33 0.76
N LYS A 65 -12.59 5.12 2.00
CA LYS A 65 -11.66 4.03 2.41
C LYS A 65 -12.28 2.63 2.37
N THR A 66 -13.61 2.55 2.43
CA THR A 66 -14.41 1.32 2.50
C THR A 66 -14.66 0.79 1.11
#